data_AF-A0A7W6DKX1-F1
#
_entry.id   AF-A0A7W6DKX1-F1
#
_cell.length_a   1.000
_cell.length_b   1.000
_cell.length_c   1.000
_cell.angle_alpha   90.00
_cell.angle_beta   90.00
_cell.angle_gamma   90.00
#
_symmetry.space_group_name_H-M   'P 1'
#
loop_
_entity.id
_entity.type
_entity.pdbx_description
1 polymer ?
#
loop_
_entity_poly.entity_id
_entity_poly.type
_entity_poly.pdbx_seq_one_letter_code
_entity_poly.pdbx_strand_id
1 'polypeptide(L)'
;MVVAGDWDQSREPLPETRAARVIHDHFVKGMSWAETGIVDYHLGKIAEKGISEGARTLEEIMARYEDLDRVYEDAQKTGTLRPRSELPGHLRREYEGIFFHIARDGEPLRTGGGRNRFAIARVLKLPKIPAQLGIIHPEAVRAGYLEQLRRP
;
A
#
# COMPACT_ATOMS: atom_id res chain seq x y z
N MET A 1 0.01 16.07 -8.66
CA MET A 1 0.75 17.21 -9.26
C MET A 1 1.13 16.79 -10.67
N VAL A 2 1.11 17.71 -11.65
CA VAL A 2 1.57 17.39 -13.02
C VAL A 2 3.00 17.92 -13.18
N VAL A 3 3.95 17.04 -13.50
CA VAL A 3 5.38 17.41 -13.60
C VAL A 3 6.01 16.74 -14.82
N ALA A 4 6.63 17.56 -15.67
CA ALA A 4 7.39 17.10 -16.84
C ALA A 4 8.81 16.62 -16.45
N GLY A 5 9.54 16.08 -17.42
CA GLY A 5 10.93 15.67 -17.28
C GLY A 5 11.07 14.15 -17.13
N ASP A 6 12.30 13.70 -16.89
CA ASP A 6 12.68 12.28 -17.07
C ASP A 6 12.64 11.44 -15.80
N TRP A 7 11.89 11.89 -14.78
CA TRP A 7 11.73 11.18 -13.51
C TRP A 7 11.11 9.78 -13.67
N ASP A 8 10.41 9.53 -14.78
CA ASP A 8 9.74 8.27 -15.08
C ASP A 8 10.60 7.30 -15.93
N GLN A 9 11.81 7.67 -16.34
CA GLN A 9 12.64 6.82 -17.22
C GLN A 9 13.44 5.76 -16.47
N SER A 10 13.83 6.03 -15.23
CA SER A 10 14.54 5.05 -14.39
C SER A 10 13.52 4.16 -13.65
N ARG A 11 13.20 3.02 -14.26
CA ARG A 11 12.20 2.07 -13.74
C ARG A 11 12.88 0.77 -13.32
N GLU A 12 12.49 0.28 -12.16
CA GLU A 12 12.87 -1.05 -11.67
C GLU A 12 11.62 -1.90 -11.43
N PRO A 13 11.71 -3.24 -11.57
CA PRO A 13 10.64 -4.13 -11.15
C PRO A 13 10.25 -3.87 -9.70
N LEU A 14 8.97 -4.11 -9.36
CA LEU A 14 8.50 -3.97 -8.00
C LEU A 14 9.33 -4.85 -7.06
N PRO A 15 10.09 -4.27 -6.11
CA PRO A 15 10.94 -5.06 -5.26
C PRO A 15 10.10 -5.87 -4.29
N GLU A 16 10.62 -7.04 -3.91
CA GLU A 16 10.09 -7.79 -2.79
C GLU A 16 10.34 -6.99 -1.50
N THR A 17 9.26 -6.65 -0.79
CA THR A 17 9.36 -5.82 0.43
C THR A 17 9.11 -6.66 1.66
N ARG A 18 9.60 -6.21 2.83
CA ARG A 18 9.26 -6.83 4.12
C ARG A 18 7.75 -6.97 4.32
N ALA A 19 7.00 -5.94 3.94
CA ALA A 19 5.55 -5.94 3.96
C ALA A 19 4.96 -7.06 3.11
N ALA A 20 5.44 -7.23 1.87
CA ALA A 20 4.97 -8.30 0.98
C ALA A 20 5.24 -9.69 1.56
N ARG A 21 6.45 -9.91 2.10
CA ARG A 21 6.83 -11.16 2.77
C ARG A 21 5.96 -11.47 3.98
N VAL A 22 5.82 -10.52 4.90
CA VAL A 22 5.07 -10.70 6.15
C VAL A 22 3.59 -10.97 5.87
N ILE A 23 3.00 -10.25 4.91
CA ILE A 23 1.61 -10.46 4.48
C ILE A 23 1.43 -11.84 3.85
N HIS A 24 2.38 -12.27 3.02
CA HIS A 24 2.37 -13.62 2.46
C HIS A 24 2.52 -14.69 3.54
N ASP A 25 3.47 -14.54 4.47
CA ASP A 25 3.71 -15.50 5.53
C ASP A 25 2.49 -15.65 6.45
N HIS A 26 1.83 -14.54 6.79
CA HIS A 26 0.61 -14.59 7.59
C HIS A 26 -0.57 -15.21 6.82
N PHE A 27 -0.99 -14.63 5.70
CA PHE A 27 -2.24 -15.03 5.04
C PHE A 27 -2.12 -16.25 4.11
N VAL A 28 -0.93 -16.55 3.59
CA VAL A 28 -0.72 -17.69 2.69
C VAL A 28 -0.11 -18.88 3.41
N LYS A 29 0.83 -18.66 4.34
CA LYS A 29 1.45 -19.75 5.11
C LYS A 29 0.81 -20.00 6.47
N GLY A 30 -0.12 -19.15 6.92
CA GLY A 30 -0.85 -19.32 8.18
C GLY A 30 -0.03 -19.05 9.44
N MET A 31 1.09 -18.33 9.32
CA MET A 31 1.93 -17.97 10.47
C MET A 31 1.26 -16.86 11.29
N SER A 32 1.36 -16.86 12.61
CA SER A 32 0.94 -15.72 13.43
C SER A 32 1.81 -14.48 13.15
N TRP A 33 1.31 -13.28 13.47
CA TRP A 33 2.08 -12.05 13.30
C TRP A 33 3.43 -12.08 14.04
N ALA A 34 3.48 -12.66 15.24
CA ALA A 34 4.72 -12.83 15.99
C ALA A 34 5.74 -13.71 15.22
N GLU A 35 5.28 -14.85 14.68
CA GLU A 35 6.14 -15.78 13.94
C GLU A 35 6.69 -15.19 12.63
N THR A 36 6.02 -14.20 12.03
CA THR A 36 6.55 -13.49 10.85
C THR A 36 7.79 -12.64 11.16
N GLY A 37 8.12 -12.45 12.44
CA GLY A 37 9.22 -11.60 12.90
C GLY A 37 8.94 -10.10 12.81
N ILE A 38 7.70 -9.71 12.49
CA ILE A 38 7.35 -8.30 12.34
C ILE A 38 7.23 -7.58 13.68
N VAL A 39 6.75 -8.29 14.71
CA VAL A 39 6.64 -7.78 16.07
C VAL A 39 8.04 -7.44 16.60
N ASP A 40 8.98 -8.39 16.50
CA ASP A 40 10.38 -8.19 16.91
C ASP A 40 11.05 -7.03 16.18
N TYR A 41 10.77 -6.87 14.89
CA TYR A 41 11.26 -5.74 14.11
C TYR A 41 10.77 -4.39 14.68
N HIS A 42 9.49 -4.27 14.98
CA HIS A 42 8.95 -3.02 15.53
C HIS A 42 9.44 -2.76 16.96
N LEU A 43 9.50 -3.78 17.81
CA LEU A 43 10.05 -3.67 19.16
C LEU A 43 11.52 -3.22 19.14
N GLY A 44 12.34 -3.77 18.24
CA GLY A 44 13.72 -3.33 18.07
C GLY A 44 13.83 -1.86 17.64
N LYS A 45 12.93 -1.39 16.76
CA LYS A 45 12.89 0.02 16.35
C LYS A 45 12.41 0.95 17.46
N ILE A 46 11.46 0.51 18.27
CA ILE A 46 11.01 1.26 19.46
C ILE A 46 12.13 1.35 20.49
N ALA A 47 12.86 0.27 20.74
CA ALA A 47 14.01 0.29 21.64
C ALA A 47 15.10 1.27 21.16
N GLU A 48 15.33 1.35 19.84
CA GLU A 48 16.34 2.24 19.24
C GLU A 48 15.89 3.72 19.18
N LYS A 49 14.62 3.98 18.82
CA LYS A 49 14.15 5.32 18.40
C LYS A 49 12.94 5.83 19.19
N GLY A 50 12.40 5.04 20.11
CA GLY A 50 11.17 5.32 20.86
C GLY A 50 9.87 5.21 20.05
N ILE A 51 9.94 4.92 18.74
CA ILE A 51 8.78 4.82 17.85
C ILE A 51 9.10 3.99 16.60
N SER A 52 8.11 3.25 16.10
CA SER A 52 8.18 2.51 14.85
C SER A 52 6.85 2.58 14.09
N GLU A 53 6.86 3.19 12.90
CA GLU A 53 5.65 3.37 12.06
C GLU A 53 4.42 3.94 12.81
N GLY A 54 4.64 4.82 13.79
CA GLY A 54 3.59 5.43 14.60
C GLY A 54 3.30 4.71 15.93
N ALA A 55 3.75 3.47 16.09
CA ALA A 55 3.59 2.69 17.31
C ALA A 55 4.77 2.87 18.28
N ARG A 56 4.48 2.87 19.58
CA ARG A 56 5.42 3.00 20.70
C ARG A 56 5.34 1.83 21.67
N THR A 57 4.30 1.01 21.59
CA THR A 57 4.11 -0.16 22.46
C THR A 57 3.79 -1.42 21.66
N LEU A 58 3.89 -2.58 22.30
CA LEU A 58 3.51 -3.86 21.72
C LEU A 58 2.02 -3.89 21.35
N GLU A 59 1.17 -3.35 22.20
CA GLU A 59 -0.27 -3.31 22.01
C GLU A 59 -0.64 -2.48 20.77
N GLU A 60 0.03 -1.35 20.56
CA GLU A 60 -0.17 -0.53 19.36
C GLU A 60 0.31 -1.24 18.08
N ILE A 61 1.41 -2.01 18.17
CA ILE A 61 1.87 -2.85 17.05
C ILE A 61 0.81 -3.91 16.75
N MET A 62 0.38 -4.68 17.75
CA MET A 62 -0.59 -5.76 17.55
C MET A 62 -1.91 -5.24 17.00
N ALA A 63 -2.45 -4.15 17.55
CA ALA A 63 -3.67 -3.51 17.04
C ALA A 63 -3.54 -3.14 15.55
N ARG A 64 -2.39 -2.61 15.12
CA ARG A 64 -2.14 -2.31 13.70
C ARG A 64 -2.18 -3.55 12.81
N TYR A 65 -1.71 -4.70 13.30
CA TYR A 65 -1.70 -5.95 12.53
C TYR A 65 -3.06 -6.66 12.55
N GLU A 66 -3.79 -6.61 13.66
CA GLU A 66 -5.19 -7.05 13.74
C GLU A 66 -6.10 -6.22 12.82
N ASP A 67 -5.84 -4.92 12.67
CA ASP A 67 -6.50 -4.08 11.67
C ASP A 67 -6.27 -4.59 10.24
N LEU A 68 -5.09 -5.17 9.94
CA LEU A 68 -4.80 -5.75 8.63
C LEU A 68 -5.55 -7.05 8.40
N ASP A 69 -5.79 -7.86 9.44
CA ASP A 69 -6.64 -9.05 9.36
C ASP A 69 -8.05 -8.68 8.92
N ARG A 70 -8.63 -7.65 9.57
CA ARG A 70 -9.95 -7.14 9.17
C ARG A 70 -9.98 -6.64 7.73
N VAL A 71 -8.95 -5.89 7.31
CA VAL A 71 -8.84 -5.42 5.92
C VAL A 71 -8.73 -6.57 4.93
N TYR A 72 -7.96 -7.61 5.26
CA TYR A 72 -7.82 -8.79 4.42
C TYR A 72 -9.13 -9.55 4.30
N GLU A 73 -9.78 -9.85 5.42
CA GLU A 73 -11.06 -10.57 5.45
C GLU A 73 -12.14 -9.84 4.65
N ASP A 74 -12.25 -8.53 4.85
CA ASP A 74 -13.20 -7.71 4.10
C ASP A 74 -12.91 -7.77 2.60
N ALA A 75 -11.64 -7.58 2.21
CA ALA A 75 -11.25 -7.58 0.80
C ALA A 75 -11.40 -8.96 0.16
N GLN A 76 -11.18 -10.03 0.92
CA GLN A 76 -11.41 -11.40 0.47
C GLN A 76 -12.89 -11.65 0.22
N LYS A 77 -13.77 -11.14 1.09
CA LYS A 77 -15.22 -11.29 0.96
C LYS A 77 -15.80 -10.44 -0.17
N THR A 78 -15.36 -9.19 -0.33
CA THR A 78 -15.93 -8.26 -1.31
C THR A 78 -15.23 -8.29 -2.67
N GLY A 79 -14.03 -8.87 -2.76
CA GLY A 79 -13.17 -8.78 -3.94
C GLY A 79 -12.61 -7.39 -4.20
N THR A 80 -12.69 -6.47 -3.22
CA THR A 80 -12.25 -5.08 -3.37
C THR A 80 -11.58 -4.58 -2.10
N LEU A 81 -10.54 -3.75 -2.24
CA LEU A 81 -10.05 -2.96 -1.11
C LEU A 81 -10.91 -1.71 -0.99
N ARG A 82 -11.62 -1.57 0.13
CA ARG A 82 -12.38 -0.34 0.42
C ARG A 82 -11.44 0.86 0.47
N PRO A 83 -11.77 1.98 -0.21
CA PRO A 83 -10.94 3.17 -0.16
C PRO A 83 -10.93 3.76 1.25
N ARG A 84 -9.79 4.32 1.68
CA ARG A 84 -9.61 4.85 3.05
C ARG A 84 -10.56 6.03 3.35
N SER A 85 -11.20 6.61 2.33
CA SER A 85 -12.23 7.66 2.44
C SER A 85 -13.57 7.19 3.02
N GLU A 86 -13.83 5.88 3.08
CA GLU A 86 -15.02 5.29 3.71
C GLU A 86 -14.78 4.96 5.20
N LEU A 87 -13.57 5.21 5.72
CA LEU A 87 -13.25 5.10 7.14
C LEU A 87 -13.49 6.45 7.84
N PRO A 88 -13.99 6.49 9.10
CA PRO A 88 -14.28 7.74 9.80
C PRO A 88 -13.02 8.62 9.94
N GLY A 89 -13.12 9.91 9.59
CA GLY A 89 -11.99 10.85 9.60
C GLY A 89 -11.59 11.27 8.18
N HIS A 90 -12.32 12.25 7.65
CA HIS A 90 -12.17 12.72 6.27
C HIS A 90 -10.77 13.22 5.93
N LEU A 91 -10.09 12.50 5.03
CA LEU A 91 -9.10 13.09 4.15
C LEU A 91 -9.51 12.79 2.72
N ARG A 92 -9.65 13.84 1.91
CA ARG A 92 -10.06 13.86 0.48
C ARG A 92 -9.13 13.05 -0.45
N ARG A 93 -8.12 12.39 0.14
CA ARG A 93 -7.01 11.64 -0.47
C ARG A 93 -6.74 10.45 0.44
N GLU A 94 -6.41 9.33 -0.17
CA GLU A 94 -5.88 8.10 0.44
C GLU A 94 -4.58 8.36 1.23
N TYR A 95 -4.54 9.20 2.27
CA TYR A 95 -3.34 9.37 3.11
C TYR A 95 -2.95 7.99 3.69
N GLU A 96 -1.71 7.58 3.45
CA GLU A 96 -1.16 6.22 3.68
C GLU A 96 -1.71 5.10 2.77
N GLY A 97 -2.49 5.44 1.75
CA GLY A 97 -2.99 4.48 0.77
C GLY A 97 -1.93 4.05 -0.24
N ILE A 98 -2.36 3.25 -1.21
CA ILE A 98 -1.42 2.62 -2.16
C ILE A 98 -1.00 3.68 -3.17
N PHE A 99 0.25 4.13 -3.08
CA PHE A 99 0.69 5.33 -3.77
C PHE A 99 1.35 5.03 -5.12
N PHE A 100 0.92 5.77 -6.15
CA PHE A 100 1.40 5.61 -7.52
C PHE A 100 1.71 6.96 -8.16
N HIS A 101 2.73 6.97 -9.02
CA HIS A 101 2.93 7.99 -10.04
C HIS A 101 2.44 7.45 -11.39
N ILE A 102 2.13 8.35 -12.32
CA ILE A 102 1.71 7.97 -13.68
C ILE A 102 2.76 8.47 -14.66
N ALA A 103 3.50 7.54 -15.27
CA ALA A 103 4.55 7.80 -16.23
C ALA A 103 4.02 8.38 -17.55
N ARG A 104 4.92 8.83 -18.44
CA ARG A 104 4.53 9.49 -19.71
C ARG A 104 3.70 8.62 -20.64
N ASP A 105 3.92 7.31 -20.58
CA ASP A 105 3.21 6.27 -21.32
C ASP A 105 1.96 5.74 -20.60
N GLY A 106 1.61 6.33 -19.46
CA GLY A 106 0.45 5.92 -18.66
C GLY A 106 0.71 4.78 -17.70
N GLU A 107 1.93 4.23 -17.64
CA GLU A 107 2.26 3.14 -16.72
C GLU A 107 2.19 3.63 -15.25
N PRO A 108 1.44 2.93 -14.37
CA PRO A 108 1.44 3.23 -12.94
C PRO A 108 2.74 2.78 -12.26
N LEU A 109 3.49 3.73 -11.72
CA LEU A 109 4.74 3.49 -11.00
C LEU A 109 4.49 3.52 -9.49
N ARG A 110 4.59 2.35 -8.83
CA ARG A 110 4.35 2.22 -7.39
C ARG A 110 5.49 2.89 -6.60
N THR A 111 5.14 3.64 -5.57
CA THR A 111 6.10 4.25 -4.65
C THR A 111 5.47 4.45 -3.27
N GLY A 112 6.27 4.80 -2.26
CA GLY A 112 5.77 5.26 -0.96
C GLY A 112 4.84 4.29 -0.21
N GLY A 113 3.70 4.83 0.24
CA GLY A 113 2.78 4.26 1.25
C GLY A 113 1.95 3.05 0.82
N GLY A 114 1.10 2.58 1.73
CA GLY A 114 0.15 1.49 1.46
C GLY A 114 0.79 0.12 1.23
N ARG A 115 2.00 -0.14 1.76
CA ARG A 115 2.76 -1.36 1.44
C ARG A 115 2.03 -2.65 1.82
N ASN A 116 1.46 -2.72 3.03
CA ASN A 116 0.71 -3.89 3.50
C ASN A 116 -0.57 -4.09 2.69
N ARG A 117 -1.33 -3.01 2.44
CA ARG A 117 -2.56 -3.07 1.63
C ARG A 117 -2.30 -3.50 0.19
N PHE A 118 -1.21 -3.03 -0.42
CA PHE A 118 -0.80 -3.48 -1.74
C PHE A 118 -0.43 -4.97 -1.76
N ALA A 119 0.29 -5.44 -0.75
CA ALA A 119 0.59 -6.85 -0.61
C ALA A 119 -0.68 -7.71 -0.44
N ILE A 120 -1.66 -7.26 0.35
CA ILE A 120 -2.97 -7.91 0.49
C ILE A 120 -3.64 -8.04 -0.88
N ALA A 121 -3.71 -6.94 -1.65
CA ALA A 121 -4.31 -6.97 -2.98
C ALA A 121 -3.61 -7.96 -3.92
N ARG A 122 -2.27 -8.06 -3.83
CA ARG A 122 -1.46 -8.99 -4.63
C ARG A 122 -1.73 -10.44 -4.24
N VAL A 123 -1.79 -10.75 -2.95
CA VAL A 123 -2.11 -12.10 -2.44
C VAL A 123 -3.51 -12.52 -2.88
N LEU A 124 -4.49 -11.62 -2.74
CA LEU A 124 -5.88 -11.86 -3.15
C LEU A 124 -6.11 -11.78 -4.67
N LYS A 125 -5.08 -11.40 -5.45
CA LYS A 125 -5.16 -11.18 -6.90
C LYS A 125 -6.31 -10.26 -7.30
N LEU A 126 -6.52 -9.20 -6.53
CA LEU A 126 -7.60 -8.25 -6.79
C LEU A 126 -7.41 -7.61 -8.18
N PRO A 127 -8.47 -7.55 -9.01
CA PRO A 127 -8.36 -7.01 -10.35
C PRO A 127 -8.11 -5.49 -10.33
N LYS A 128 -8.51 -4.83 -9.24
CA LYS A 128 -8.43 -3.37 -9.05
C LYS A 128 -8.12 -3.04 -7.61
N ILE A 129 -7.44 -1.92 -7.42
CA ILE A 129 -7.09 -1.38 -6.11
C ILE A 129 -7.35 0.12 -6.07
N PRO A 130 -7.75 0.66 -4.91
CA PRO A 130 -7.72 2.10 -4.71
C PRO A 130 -6.26 2.57 -4.73
N ALA A 131 -6.02 3.69 -5.41
CA ALA A 131 -4.69 4.25 -5.59
C ALA A 131 -4.67 5.73 -5.23
N GLN A 132 -3.65 6.13 -4.48
CA GLN A 132 -3.31 7.53 -4.26
C GLN A 132 -2.36 8.01 -5.35
N LEU A 133 -2.81 8.95 -6.19
CA LEU A 133 -1.96 9.52 -7.23
C LEU A 133 -1.04 10.62 -6.67
N GLY A 134 0.25 10.51 -6.97
CA GLY A 134 1.26 11.51 -6.68
C GLY A 134 1.53 12.44 -7.86
N ILE A 135 2.65 12.19 -8.55
CA ILE A 135 3.07 12.90 -9.75
C ILE A 135 2.48 12.21 -10.99
N ILE A 136 2.04 13.01 -11.95
CA ILE A 136 1.51 12.57 -13.23
C ILE A 136 2.31 13.28 -14.32
N HIS A 137 2.82 12.53 -15.29
CA HIS A 137 3.52 13.14 -16.41
C HIS A 137 2.51 13.85 -17.33
N PRO A 138 2.80 15.06 -17.85
CA PRO A 138 1.85 15.81 -18.68
C PRO A 138 1.47 15.08 -19.98
N GLU A 139 2.33 14.22 -20.53
CA GLU A 139 1.97 13.40 -21.70
C GLU A 139 0.84 12.42 -21.39
N ALA A 140 0.81 11.86 -20.18
CA ALA A 140 -0.26 10.94 -19.79
C ALA A 140 -1.61 11.64 -19.65
N VAL A 141 -1.60 12.92 -19.26
CA VAL A 141 -2.81 13.76 -19.25
C VAL A 141 -3.27 14.03 -20.68
N ARG A 142 -2.35 14.44 -21.57
CA ARG A 142 -2.69 14.72 -22.98
C ARG A 142 -3.21 13.50 -23.72
N ALA A 143 -2.65 12.32 -23.44
CA ALA A 143 -3.05 11.05 -24.05
C ALA A 143 -4.34 10.46 -23.45
N GLY A 144 -4.87 11.04 -22.36
CA GLY A 144 -6.10 10.56 -21.72
C GLY A 144 -5.95 9.23 -20.97
N TYR A 145 -4.75 8.90 -20.48
CA TYR A 145 -4.52 7.64 -19.77
C TYR A 145 -5.22 7.61 -18.40
N LEU A 146 -5.41 8.77 -17.76
CA LEU A 146 -6.08 8.84 -16.46
C LEU A 146 -7.55 8.41 -16.56
N GLU A 147 -8.23 8.79 -17.63
CA GLU A 147 -9.62 8.45 -17.90
C GLU A 147 -9.77 6.94 -18.07
N GLN A 148 -8.77 6.28 -18.69
CA GLN A 148 -8.75 4.83 -18.86
C GLN A 148 -8.52 4.11 -17.51
N LEU A 149 -7.54 4.57 -16.72
CA LEU A 149 -7.20 3.98 -15.42
C LEU A 149 -8.33 4.12 -14.38
N ARG A 150 -9.25 5.07 -14.56
CA ARG A 150 -10.41 5.28 -13.68
C ARG A 150 -11.63 4.46 -14.04
N ARG A 151 -11.62 3.72 -15.17
CA ARG A 151 -12.80 2.95 -15.59
C ARG A 151 -13.07 1.77 -14.65
N PRO A 152 -14.34 1.56 -14.25
CA PRO A 152 -14.76 0.45 -13.39
C PRO A 152 -14.70 -0.90 -14.10
#